data_AF-A0A1Q7YD21-F1
#
_entry.id   AF-A0A1Q7YD21-F1
#
_cell.length_a   1.000
_cell.length_b   1.000
_cell.length_c   1.000
_cell.angle_alpha   90.00
_cell.angle_beta   90.00
_cell.angle_gamma   90.00
#
_symmetry.space_group_name_H-M   'P 1'
#
loop_
_entity.id
_entity.type
_entity.pdbx_description
1 polymer ?
#
loop_
_entity_poly.entity_id
_entity_poly.type
_entity_poly.pdbx_seq_one_letter_code
_entity_poly.pdbx_strand_id
1 'polypeptide(L)'
;MVDRTFDAITLDAFTPRGMMRMALNVMQQSAETFRVLMPGQDSRVVWQEFRNKLQAFDLFEHVDSELRLPSGTSLPLTELIERTSALGAYRAVWAMEGVGHYYAETFYSRNGVPQNLLRSENASALPAISMTALHAGMGLAFANRLLGTVNPQSPASEIQRALEQFIALCQDNSRRGYIGATYESLGLVARNLYPQMVQIIDRQLSEISDLLVDYFWHGVGRAIYFAPTNFLPFNNAPWRGVEMSRREPANESGRLNALAGLVWAAMLVNIRQPEIVETLLKHHGNELIQSDSLSNGASSAVMIWRDSTIDDSYLDAFCQYQPKSSDAGLIDLWTNQVLRPCQDALQHIYPVLKEHDYLGETFRYQSLPELVARLKRESVEARRHPVLSG
;
A
#
# COMPACT_ATOMS: atom_id res chain seq x y z
N MET A 1 -5.45 -26.65 33.05
CA MET A 1 -4.13 -26.02 33.24
C MET A 1 -3.55 -25.75 31.85
N VAL A 2 -4.16 -24.79 31.16
CA VAL A 2 -3.76 -24.30 29.83
C VAL A 2 -4.08 -22.81 29.90
N ASP A 3 -3.09 -21.99 30.21
CA ASP A 3 -3.07 -20.56 29.88
C ASP A 3 -1.76 -19.93 30.34
N ARG A 4 -1.33 -18.85 29.67
CA ARG A 4 -0.13 -18.00 29.94
C ARG A 4 1.14 -18.26 29.12
N THR A 5 1.03 -18.54 27.83
CA THR A 5 2.15 -18.32 26.88
C THR A 5 1.81 -17.39 25.72
N PHE A 6 0.59 -16.87 25.63
CA PHE A 6 0.16 -15.96 24.56
C PHE A 6 0.18 -14.46 24.93
N ASP A 7 0.41 -14.09 26.19
CA ASP A 7 0.36 -12.69 26.67
C ASP A 7 1.71 -11.93 26.63
N ALA A 8 2.74 -12.48 25.98
CA ALA A 8 4.09 -11.88 25.95
C ALA A 8 4.53 -11.35 24.58
N ILE A 9 3.60 -11.13 23.65
CA ILE A 9 3.84 -10.31 22.45
C ILE A 9 3.10 -9.00 22.67
N THR A 10 3.76 -8.07 23.34
CA THR A 10 3.25 -6.72 23.61
C THR A 10 2.81 -6.05 22.30
N LEU A 11 1.69 -5.32 22.31
CA LEU A 11 1.22 -4.45 21.20
C LEU A 11 2.34 -3.58 20.60
N ASP A 12 3.35 -3.21 21.40
CA ASP A 12 4.57 -2.54 20.96
C ASP A 12 5.29 -3.24 19.81
N ALA A 13 5.30 -4.58 19.74
CA ALA A 13 6.00 -5.36 18.71
C ALA A 13 5.43 -5.15 17.30
N PHE A 14 4.19 -4.69 17.20
CA PHE A 14 3.48 -4.45 15.96
C PHE A 14 3.46 -2.99 15.54
N THR A 15 3.94 -2.07 16.39
CA THR A 15 4.20 -0.69 15.96
C THR A 15 5.36 -0.64 14.98
N PRO A 16 5.44 0.33 14.04
CA PRO A 16 6.61 0.47 13.16
C PRO A 16 7.94 0.52 13.93
N ARG A 17 7.98 1.17 15.10
CA ARG A 17 9.15 1.16 16.01
C ARG A 17 9.47 -0.23 16.59
N GLY A 18 8.44 -1.00 16.97
CA GLY A 18 8.61 -2.38 17.42
C GLY A 18 9.09 -3.30 16.31
N MET A 19 8.53 -3.16 15.11
CA MET A 19 8.93 -3.89 13.92
C MET A 19 10.38 -3.59 13.54
N MET A 20 10.80 -2.31 13.59
CA MET A 20 12.19 -1.91 13.33
C MET A 20 13.15 -2.43 14.40
N ARG A 21 12.77 -2.39 15.68
CA ARG A 21 13.56 -2.99 16.77
C ARG A 21 13.71 -4.50 16.60
N MET A 22 12.62 -5.21 16.25
CA MET A 22 12.64 -6.64 15.97
C MET A 22 13.55 -6.94 14.77
N ALA A 23 13.43 -6.16 13.69
CA ALA A 23 14.27 -6.31 12.49
C ALA A 23 15.76 -6.06 12.77
N LEU A 24 16.11 -5.06 13.58
CA LEU A 24 17.49 -4.77 13.98
C LEU A 24 18.07 -5.88 14.87
N ASN A 25 17.31 -6.36 15.85
CA ASN A 25 17.71 -7.48 16.70
C ASN A 25 17.96 -8.74 15.85
N VAL A 26 17.11 -8.98 14.86
CA VAL A 26 17.29 -10.05 13.89
C VAL A 26 18.53 -9.81 13.03
N MET A 27 18.77 -8.62 12.47
CA MET A 27 19.98 -8.31 11.69
C MET A 27 21.25 -8.68 12.46
N GLN A 28 21.30 -8.30 13.74
CA GLN A 28 22.45 -8.57 14.60
C GLN A 28 22.63 -10.08 14.85
N GLN A 29 21.55 -10.81 15.09
CA GLN A 29 21.59 -12.28 15.31
C GLN A 29 21.89 -13.06 14.02
N SER A 30 21.48 -12.52 12.88
CA SER A 30 21.56 -13.20 11.59
C SER A 30 22.86 -12.92 10.84
N ALA A 31 23.49 -11.75 11.03
CA ALA A 31 24.77 -11.40 10.42
C ALA A 31 25.90 -12.42 10.70
N GLU A 32 25.93 -13.01 11.91
CA GLU A 32 26.92 -14.03 12.26
C GLU A 32 26.58 -15.42 11.70
N THR A 33 25.29 -15.76 11.59
CA THR A 33 24.81 -17.07 11.14
C THR A 33 24.82 -17.20 9.60
N PHE A 34 24.63 -16.09 8.87
CA PHE A 34 24.51 -16.09 7.40
C PHE A 34 25.83 -16.10 6.63
N ARG A 35 26.92 -15.60 7.23
CA ARG A 35 28.24 -15.59 6.58
C ARG A 35 28.72 -17.01 6.22
N VAL A 36 28.10 -18.02 6.82
CA VAL A 36 28.46 -19.45 6.71
C VAL A 36 27.46 -20.25 5.86
N LEU A 37 26.18 -19.86 5.76
CA LEU A 37 25.12 -20.80 5.33
C LEU A 37 24.55 -20.64 3.91
N MET A 38 24.70 -19.52 3.19
CA MET A 38 24.22 -19.41 1.80
C MET A 38 25.03 -18.44 0.91
N PRO A 39 26.09 -18.91 0.22
CA PRO A 39 26.69 -18.15 -0.87
C PRO A 39 25.83 -18.29 -2.15
N GLY A 40 25.20 -17.21 -2.62
CA GLY A 40 24.45 -17.22 -3.89
C GLY A 40 23.79 -15.88 -4.26
N GLN A 41 23.41 -15.70 -5.54
CA GLN A 41 22.74 -14.48 -6.02
C GLN A 41 21.38 -14.25 -5.35
N ASP A 42 20.58 -15.31 -5.16
CA ASP A 42 19.25 -15.23 -4.54
C ASP A 42 19.31 -14.68 -3.09
N SER A 43 20.37 -14.99 -2.33
CA SER A 43 20.57 -14.44 -0.97
C SER A 43 20.75 -12.92 -0.95
N ARG A 44 21.41 -12.35 -1.99
CA ARG A 44 21.62 -10.91 -2.11
C ARG A 44 20.31 -10.19 -2.43
N VAL A 45 19.46 -10.81 -3.25
CA VAL A 45 18.16 -10.25 -3.64
C VAL A 45 17.24 -10.16 -2.42
N VAL A 46 17.15 -11.23 -1.62
CA VAL A 46 16.32 -11.23 -0.40
C VAL A 46 16.81 -10.17 0.61
N TRP A 47 18.14 -10.00 0.75
CA TRP A 47 18.66 -8.96 1.63
C TRP A 47 18.37 -7.55 1.12
N GLN A 48 18.41 -7.35 -0.19
CA GLN A 48 18.06 -6.06 -0.80
C GLN A 48 16.57 -5.76 -0.60
N GLU A 49 15.69 -6.74 -0.74
CA GLU A 49 14.27 -6.62 -0.43
C GLU A 49 14.05 -6.20 1.03
N PHE A 50 14.69 -6.90 1.96
CA PHE A 50 14.60 -6.58 3.38
C PHE A 50 15.07 -5.15 3.69
N ARG A 51 16.20 -4.72 3.09
CA ARG A 51 16.68 -3.33 3.20
C ARG A 51 15.69 -2.32 2.65
N ASN A 52 15.04 -2.61 1.51
CA ASN A 52 14.05 -1.74 0.91
C ASN A 52 12.81 -1.61 1.80
N LYS A 53 12.31 -2.71 2.37
CA LYS A 53 11.18 -2.71 3.33
C LYS A 53 11.49 -1.84 4.54
N LEU A 54 12.68 -1.99 5.13
CA LEU A 54 13.09 -1.17 6.27
C LEU A 54 13.25 0.30 5.93
N GLN A 55 13.81 0.61 4.77
CA GLN A 55 13.92 2.00 4.31
C GLN A 55 12.53 2.63 4.15
N ALA A 56 11.56 1.92 3.56
CA ALA A 56 10.20 2.42 3.40
C ALA A 56 9.54 2.70 4.77
N PHE A 57 9.66 1.77 5.72
CA PHE A 57 9.13 1.95 7.08
C PHE A 57 9.78 3.10 7.84
N ASP A 58 11.10 3.20 7.79
CA ASP A 58 11.86 4.24 8.50
C ASP A 58 11.49 5.65 8.00
N LEU A 59 11.38 5.82 6.68
CA LEU A 59 10.97 7.10 6.07
C LEU A 59 9.54 7.51 6.44
N PHE A 60 8.63 6.54 6.54
CA PHE A 60 7.25 6.79 6.94
C PHE A 60 7.16 7.18 8.43
N GLU A 61 7.71 6.35 9.31
CA GLU A 61 7.55 6.48 10.77
C GLU A 61 8.32 7.68 11.34
N HIS A 62 9.51 7.97 10.78
CA HIS A 62 10.41 9.01 11.28
C HIS A 62 10.47 10.24 10.37
N VAL A 63 9.37 10.53 9.67
CA VAL A 63 9.28 11.69 8.76
C VAL A 63 9.62 13.01 9.46
N ASP A 64 9.31 13.14 10.75
CA ASP A 64 9.63 14.32 11.55
C ASP A 64 11.14 14.53 11.70
N SER A 65 11.86 13.45 11.95
CA SER A 65 13.31 13.42 12.09
C SER A 65 13.99 13.60 10.73
N GLU A 66 13.48 12.93 9.69
CA GLU A 66 13.98 13.02 8.32
C GLU A 66 13.84 14.44 7.74
N LEU A 67 12.70 15.11 7.99
CA LEU A 67 12.45 16.48 7.55
C LEU A 67 12.97 17.55 8.53
N ARG A 68 13.58 17.13 9.64
CA ARG A 68 14.11 17.98 10.71
C ARG A 68 13.07 18.99 11.20
N LEU A 69 11.88 18.49 11.53
CA LEU A 69 10.77 19.31 11.97
C LEU A 69 11.05 19.90 13.36
N PRO A 70 10.90 21.23 13.55
CA PRO A 70 11.10 21.84 14.85
C PRO A 70 10.03 21.37 15.84
N SER A 71 10.46 20.93 17.03
CA SER A 71 9.54 20.49 18.09
C SER A 71 8.54 21.59 18.46
N GLY A 72 7.26 21.24 18.53
CA GLY A 72 6.19 22.14 18.99
C GLY A 72 5.65 23.11 17.95
N THR A 73 6.20 23.18 16.74
CA THR A 73 5.70 24.11 15.69
C THR A 73 4.90 23.35 14.62
N SER A 74 3.76 23.91 14.17
CA SER A 74 3.07 23.41 12.97
C SER A 74 3.69 24.06 11.74
N LEU A 75 4.24 23.27 10.83
CA LEU A 75 4.60 23.78 9.51
C LEU A 75 3.39 23.72 8.57
N PRO A 76 3.27 24.65 7.60
CA PRO A 76 2.31 24.53 6.51
C PRO A 76 2.55 23.25 5.71
N LEU A 77 1.47 22.62 5.23
CA LEU A 77 1.57 21.38 4.44
C LEU A 77 2.40 21.54 3.16
N THR A 78 2.34 22.71 2.51
CA THR A 78 3.17 23.03 1.34
C THR A 78 4.66 22.93 1.64
N GLU A 79 5.09 23.43 2.81
CA GLU A 79 6.50 23.36 3.22
C GLU A 79 6.93 21.91 3.52
N LEU A 80 6.06 21.10 4.14
CA LEU A 80 6.32 19.68 4.37
C LEU A 80 6.50 18.93 3.03
N ILE A 81 5.66 19.22 2.05
CA ILE A 81 5.73 18.64 0.70
C ILE A 81 7.04 19.04 0.01
N GLU A 82 7.39 20.33 0.03
CA GLU A 82 8.63 20.83 -0.59
C GLU A 82 9.88 20.16 0.00
N ARG A 83 9.98 20.05 1.34
CA ARG A 83 11.08 19.36 2.00
C ARG A 83 11.13 17.87 1.64
N THR A 84 9.96 17.24 1.53
CA THR A 84 9.85 15.82 1.15
C THR A 84 10.31 15.58 -0.28
N SER A 85 9.90 16.43 -1.22
CA SER A 85 10.32 16.35 -2.62
C SER A 85 11.84 16.47 -2.79
N ALA A 86 12.52 17.18 -1.89
CA ALA A 86 13.97 17.33 -1.92
C ALA A 86 14.75 16.04 -1.53
N LEU A 87 14.08 15.00 -1.00
CA LEU A 87 14.73 13.73 -0.63
C LEU A 87 15.06 12.83 -1.84
N GLY A 88 14.61 13.21 -3.04
CA GLY A 88 14.73 12.42 -4.27
C GLY A 88 13.59 11.41 -4.44
N ALA A 89 13.35 10.97 -5.68
CA ALA A 89 12.13 10.28 -6.10
C ALA A 89 11.73 9.11 -5.19
N TYR A 90 12.64 8.17 -4.93
CA TYR A 90 12.31 6.99 -4.13
C TYR A 90 11.99 7.31 -2.67
N ARG A 91 12.75 8.20 -2.03
CA ARG A 91 12.52 8.53 -0.62
C ARG A 91 11.27 9.38 -0.45
N ALA A 92 11.01 10.27 -1.40
CA ALA A 92 9.90 11.19 -1.38
C ALA A 92 8.55 10.45 -1.32
N VAL A 93 8.35 9.34 -2.05
CA VAL A 93 7.08 8.58 -2.02
C VAL A 93 6.71 8.14 -0.60
N TRP A 94 7.64 7.50 0.11
CA TRP A 94 7.40 6.98 1.46
C TRP A 94 7.32 8.08 2.51
N ALA A 95 8.21 9.08 2.42
CA ALA A 95 8.17 10.21 3.32
C ALA A 95 6.89 11.06 3.13
N MET A 96 6.35 11.15 1.90
CA MET A 96 5.08 11.86 1.64
C MET A 96 3.89 11.17 2.29
N GLU A 97 3.89 9.83 2.31
CA GLU A 97 2.91 9.04 3.07
C GLU A 97 3.04 9.35 4.57
N GLY A 98 4.26 9.39 5.09
CA GLY A 98 4.55 9.83 6.46
C GLY A 98 4.04 11.24 6.75
N VAL A 99 4.23 12.20 5.83
CA VAL A 99 3.70 13.57 5.95
C VAL A 99 2.18 13.56 6.05
N GLY A 100 1.49 12.78 5.22
CA GLY A 100 0.03 12.66 5.27
C GLY A 100 -0.46 12.18 6.63
N HIS A 101 0.20 11.16 7.18
CA HIS A 101 -0.08 10.62 8.52
C HIS A 101 0.20 11.66 9.61
N TYR A 102 1.42 12.22 9.64
CA TYR A 102 1.83 13.24 10.61
C TYR A 102 0.90 14.46 10.63
N TYR A 103 0.53 14.96 9.44
CA TYR A 103 -0.31 16.14 9.30
C TYR A 103 -1.74 15.87 9.80
N ALA A 104 -2.33 14.73 9.43
CA ALA A 104 -3.65 14.33 9.90
C ALA A 104 -3.67 14.14 11.42
N GLU A 105 -2.68 13.45 11.99
CA GLU A 105 -2.54 13.24 13.44
C GLU A 105 -2.37 14.55 14.22
N THR A 106 -1.53 15.45 13.70
CA THR A 106 -1.28 16.75 14.32
C THR A 106 -2.53 17.63 14.29
N PHE A 107 -3.25 17.65 13.16
CA PHE A 107 -4.51 18.37 13.04
C PHE A 107 -5.55 17.80 14.01
N TYR A 108 -5.74 16.48 14.02
CA TYR A 108 -6.72 15.81 14.87
C TYR A 108 -6.50 16.13 16.35
N SER A 109 -5.24 16.09 16.79
CA SER A 109 -4.86 16.33 18.19
C SER A 109 -5.03 17.79 18.63
N ARG A 110 -4.88 18.75 17.71
CA ARG A 110 -4.92 20.20 18.04
C ARG A 110 -6.28 20.83 17.81
N ASN A 111 -6.98 20.40 16.76
CA ASN A 111 -8.19 21.04 16.25
C ASN A 111 -9.45 20.16 16.36
N GLY A 112 -9.31 18.89 16.76
CA GLY A 112 -10.41 17.93 16.81
C GLY A 112 -10.64 17.26 15.45
N VAL A 113 -11.87 16.74 15.24
CA VAL A 113 -12.22 15.92 14.07
C VAL A 113 -11.97 16.68 12.75
N PRO A 114 -11.07 16.21 11.88
CA PRO A 114 -10.72 16.89 10.63
C PRO A 114 -11.88 16.95 9.65
N GLN A 115 -11.97 18.08 8.94
CA GLN A 115 -12.92 18.29 7.84
C GLN A 115 -12.21 18.97 6.67
N ASN A 116 -12.44 18.48 5.45
CA ASN A 116 -11.89 19.03 4.21
C ASN A 116 -10.34 19.13 4.18
N LEU A 117 -9.61 18.25 4.88
CA LEU A 117 -8.15 18.35 5.04
C LEU A 117 -7.39 18.36 3.71
N LEU A 118 -7.72 17.45 2.78
CA LEU A 118 -7.09 17.32 1.46
C LEU A 118 -8.11 17.50 0.32
N ARG A 119 -9.25 18.16 0.59
CA ARG A 119 -10.26 18.49 -0.42
C ARG A 119 -9.86 19.70 -1.26
N SER A 120 -10.45 19.81 -2.45
CA SER A 120 -10.04 20.70 -3.55
C SER A 120 -9.81 22.16 -3.15
N GLU A 121 -10.60 22.74 -2.25
CA GLU A 121 -10.43 24.13 -1.84
C GLU A 121 -9.12 24.34 -1.04
N ASN A 122 -8.81 23.44 -0.12
CA ASN A 122 -7.61 23.49 0.73
C ASN A 122 -6.37 22.88 0.07
N ALA A 123 -6.56 22.01 -0.93
CA ALA A 123 -5.49 21.29 -1.61
C ALA A 123 -5.19 21.78 -3.04
N SER A 124 -5.88 22.82 -3.53
CA SER A 124 -5.73 23.31 -4.92
C SER A 124 -4.31 23.75 -5.27
N ALA A 125 -3.57 24.29 -4.30
CA ALA A 125 -2.18 24.71 -4.46
C ALA A 125 -1.15 23.58 -4.27
N LEU A 126 -1.59 22.37 -3.86
CA LEU A 126 -0.68 21.26 -3.61
C LEU A 126 -0.28 20.58 -4.92
N PRO A 127 1.00 20.16 -5.07
CA PRO A 127 1.43 19.39 -6.23
C PRO A 127 0.60 18.11 -6.36
N ALA A 128 0.03 17.87 -7.55
CA ALA A 128 -0.80 16.68 -7.82
C ALA A 128 -0.07 15.37 -7.47
N ILE A 129 1.25 15.35 -7.65
CA ILE A 129 2.12 14.20 -7.35
C ILE A 129 2.18 13.81 -5.87
N SER A 130 1.79 14.71 -4.97
CA SER A 130 1.79 14.43 -3.53
C SER A 130 0.52 13.71 -3.08
N MET A 131 -0.55 13.78 -3.90
CA MET A 131 -1.91 13.51 -3.44
C MET A 131 -2.12 12.05 -3.06
N THR A 132 -1.65 11.11 -3.86
CA THR A 132 -1.85 9.68 -3.56
C THR A 132 -1.22 9.30 -2.21
N ALA A 133 0.06 9.63 -2.00
CA ALA A 133 0.77 9.31 -0.76
C ALA A 133 0.19 10.07 0.45
N LEU A 134 -0.15 11.36 0.31
CA LEU A 134 -0.80 12.12 1.39
C LEU A 134 -2.13 11.50 1.82
N HIS A 135 -2.95 11.03 0.87
CA HIS A 135 -4.21 10.36 1.15
C HIS A 135 -3.99 9.03 1.86
N ALA A 136 -3.05 8.20 1.38
CA ALA A 136 -2.69 6.96 2.08
C ALA A 136 -2.29 7.24 3.55
N GLY A 137 -1.37 8.18 3.78
CA GLY A 137 -0.95 8.58 5.13
C GLY A 137 -2.11 9.06 6.02
N MET A 138 -2.98 9.90 5.48
CA MET A 138 -4.18 10.38 6.19
C MET A 138 -5.13 9.24 6.55
N GLY A 139 -5.34 8.28 5.63
CA GLY A 139 -6.15 7.08 5.90
C GLY A 139 -5.57 6.24 7.04
N LEU A 140 -4.24 6.07 7.07
CA LEU A 140 -3.56 5.36 8.16
C LEU A 140 -3.80 6.03 9.51
N ALA A 141 -3.71 7.35 9.58
CA ALA A 141 -3.97 8.12 10.82
C ALA A 141 -5.40 7.89 11.33
N PHE A 142 -6.40 7.98 10.44
CA PHE A 142 -7.80 7.76 10.80
C PHE A 142 -8.08 6.33 11.26
N ALA A 143 -7.56 5.33 10.54
CA ALA A 143 -7.69 3.93 10.90
C ALA A 143 -7.02 3.62 12.25
N ASN A 144 -5.79 4.12 12.48
CA ASN A 144 -5.06 3.95 13.73
C ASN A 144 -5.87 4.43 14.94
N ARG A 145 -6.42 5.65 14.84
CA ARG A 145 -7.22 6.26 15.91
C ARG A 145 -8.49 5.49 16.20
N LEU A 146 -9.28 5.20 15.16
CA LEU A 146 -10.61 4.62 15.34
C LEU A 146 -10.54 3.15 15.75
N LEU A 147 -9.64 2.35 15.15
CA LEU A 147 -9.44 0.97 15.58
C LEU A 147 -8.85 0.88 16.99
N GLY A 148 -8.09 1.88 17.44
CA GLY A 148 -7.62 1.97 18.83
C GLY A 148 -8.72 2.16 19.88
N THR A 149 -9.96 2.44 19.46
CA THR A 149 -11.11 2.60 20.37
C THR A 149 -11.93 1.32 20.56
N VAL A 150 -11.67 0.27 19.78
CA VAL A 150 -12.42 -0.99 19.80
C VAL A 150 -11.49 -2.19 19.93
N ASN A 151 -12.03 -3.33 20.35
CA ASN A 151 -11.31 -4.58 20.50
C ASN A 151 -12.22 -5.79 20.15
N PRO A 152 -11.72 -7.03 20.11
CA PRO A 152 -12.52 -8.18 19.71
C PRO A 152 -13.74 -8.48 20.60
N GLN A 153 -13.74 -7.96 21.83
CA GLN A 153 -14.83 -8.12 22.80
C GLN A 153 -15.84 -6.97 22.74
N SER A 154 -15.56 -5.93 21.95
CA SER A 154 -16.48 -4.80 21.78
C SER A 154 -17.76 -5.27 21.09
N PRO A 155 -18.94 -4.74 21.45
CA PRO A 155 -20.19 -5.03 20.74
C PRO A 155 -20.06 -4.75 19.24
N ALA A 156 -20.71 -5.58 18.42
CA ALA A 156 -20.72 -5.43 16.96
C ALA A 156 -21.13 -4.01 16.53
N SER A 157 -22.14 -3.43 17.18
CA SER A 157 -22.60 -2.06 16.92
C SER A 157 -21.54 -0.98 17.20
N GLU A 158 -20.64 -1.19 18.16
CA GLU A 158 -19.55 -0.24 18.43
C GLU A 158 -18.45 -0.33 17.37
N ILE A 159 -18.13 -1.56 16.92
CA ILE A 159 -17.19 -1.79 15.83
C ILE A 159 -17.73 -1.20 14.53
N GLN A 160 -18.99 -1.48 14.20
CA GLN A 160 -19.67 -0.92 13.03
C GLN A 160 -19.63 0.62 13.06
N ARG A 161 -19.95 1.23 14.21
CA ARG A 161 -19.87 2.69 14.37
C ARG A 161 -18.46 3.24 14.14
N ALA A 162 -17.41 2.55 14.61
CA ALA A 162 -16.03 2.97 14.35
C ALA A 162 -15.68 2.89 12.85
N LEU A 163 -16.16 1.86 12.15
CA LEU A 163 -15.97 1.71 10.70
C LEU A 163 -16.73 2.79 9.91
N GLU A 164 -17.98 3.08 10.28
CA GLU A 164 -18.78 4.16 9.66
C GLU A 164 -18.12 5.53 9.87
N GLN A 165 -17.58 5.79 11.06
CA GLN A 165 -16.80 7.01 11.34
C GLN A 165 -15.53 7.08 10.49
N PHE A 166 -14.83 5.97 10.29
CA PHE A 166 -13.65 5.91 9.43
C PHE A 166 -14.01 6.25 7.99
N ILE A 167 -15.10 5.67 7.47
CA ILE A 167 -15.60 5.93 6.12
C ILE A 167 -15.96 7.42 5.96
N ALA A 168 -16.69 7.99 6.92
CA ALA A 168 -17.05 9.40 6.91
C ALA A 168 -15.82 10.31 6.89
N LEU A 169 -14.81 10.04 7.74
CA LEU A 169 -13.56 10.81 7.76
C LEU A 169 -12.83 10.75 6.41
N CYS A 170 -12.78 9.58 5.79
CA CYS A 170 -12.19 9.41 4.46
C CYS A 170 -12.93 10.25 3.42
N GLN A 171 -14.26 10.24 3.41
CA GLN A 171 -15.10 10.99 2.46
C GLN A 171 -14.99 12.51 2.65
N ASP A 172 -14.99 12.96 3.90
CA ASP A 172 -14.98 14.39 4.26
C ASP A 172 -13.63 15.05 4.03
N ASN A 173 -12.55 14.26 4.01
CA ASN A 173 -11.19 14.80 3.93
C ASN A 173 -10.50 14.48 2.60
N SER A 174 -11.00 13.54 1.81
CA SER A 174 -10.38 13.14 0.54
C SER A 174 -10.86 13.94 -0.66
N ARG A 175 -9.94 14.16 -1.60
CA ARG A 175 -10.29 14.47 -2.99
C ARG A 175 -10.78 13.19 -3.68
N ARG A 176 -11.87 13.32 -4.47
CA ARG A 176 -12.59 12.21 -5.11
C ARG A 176 -11.67 11.15 -5.74
N GLY A 177 -10.70 11.57 -6.54
CA GLY A 177 -9.81 10.66 -7.26
C GLY A 177 -8.79 9.90 -6.43
N TYR A 178 -8.68 10.15 -5.13
CA TYR A 178 -7.68 9.51 -4.26
C TYR A 178 -8.29 8.80 -3.04
N ILE A 179 -9.62 8.79 -2.90
CA ILE A 179 -10.29 8.23 -1.72
C ILE A 179 -10.01 6.73 -1.52
N GLY A 180 -9.81 5.97 -2.59
CA GLY A 180 -9.45 4.55 -2.50
C GLY A 180 -8.18 4.30 -1.68
N ALA A 181 -7.19 5.19 -1.78
CA ALA A 181 -5.96 5.11 -0.97
C ALA A 181 -6.25 5.26 0.54
N THR A 182 -7.24 6.09 0.90
CA THR A 182 -7.65 6.22 2.31
C THR A 182 -8.38 4.99 2.81
N TYR A 183 -9.34 4.45 2.05
CA TYR A 183 -10.09 3.26 2.47
C TYR A 183 -9.20 2.04 2.66
N GLU A 184 -8.28 1.84 1.71
CA GLU A 184 -7.36 0.70 1.72
C GLU A 184 -6.43 0.70 2.94
N SER A 185 -6.11 1.88 3.48
CA SER A 185 -5.31 2.03 4.70
C SER A 185 -5.89 1.31 5.92
N LEU A 186 -7.21 1.09 5.96
CA LEU A 186 -7.87 0.31 7.03
C LEU A 186 -7.32 -1.12 7.11
N GLY A 187 -7.17 -1.77 5.95
CA GLY A 187 -6.64 -3.14 5.86
C GLY A 187 -5.19 -3.21 6.31
N LEU A 188 -4.40 -2.21 5.93
CA LEU A 188 -2.99 -2.11 6.31
C LEU A 188 -2.84 -2.01 7.84
N VAL A 189 -3.59 -1.10 8.46
CA VAL A 189 -3.57 -0.89 9.93
C VAL A 189 -4.12 -2.10 10.66
N ALA A 190 -5.29 -2.60 10.25
CA ALA A 190 -5.91 -3.73 10.90
C ALA A 190 -4.97 -4.94 10.93
N ARG A 191 -4.36 -5.29 9.80
CA ARG A 191 -3.51 -6.48 9.72
C ARG A 191 -2.19 -6.34 10.49
N ASN A 192 -1.61 -5.15 10.51
CA ASN A 192 -0.33 -4.91 11.19
C ASN A 192 -0.51 -4.69 12.70
N LEU A 193 -1.47 -3.85 13.12
CA LEU A 193 -1.62 -3.43 14.53
C LEU A 193 -2.68 -4.20 15.30
N TYR A 194 -3.70 -4.70 14.61
CA TYR A 194 -4.87 -5.35 15.21
C TYR A 194 -5.22 -6.67 14.51
N PRO A 195 -4.27 -7.62 14.30
CA PRO A 195 -4.50 -8.81 13.48
C PRO A 195 -5.71 -9.65 13.92
N GLN A 196 -6.03 -9.66 15.21
CA GLN A 196 -7.21 -10.31 15.79
C GLN A 196 -8.54 -9.68 15.34
N MET A 197 -8.53 -8.45 14.85
CA MET A 197 -9.71 -7.72 14.38
C MET A 197 -10.01 -7.97 12.90
N VAL A 198 -9.08 -8.51 12.11
CA VAL A 198 -9.20 -8.58 10.63
C VAL A 198 -10.50 -9.26 10.18
N GLN A 199 -10.81 -10.44 10.73
CA GLN A 199 -12.03 -11.19 10.38
C GLN A 199 -13.32 -10.55 10.92
N ILE A 200 -13.22 -9.79 12.02
CA ILE A 200 -14.36 -9.08 12.60
C ILE A 200 -14.67 -7.86 11.74
N ILE A 201 -13.63 -7.12 11.33
CA ILE A 201 -13.75 -5.97 10.43
C ILE A 201 -14.30 -6.41 9.08
N ASP A 202 -13.77 -7.49 8.48
CA ASP A 202 -14.29 -8.05 7.22
C ASP A 202 -15.81 -8.30 7.29
N ARG A 203 -16.27 -8.99 8.33
CA ARG A 203 -17.70 -9.27 8.55
C ARG A 203 -18.51 -7.98 8.68
N GLN A 204 -18.11 -7.07 9.55
CA GLN A 204 -18.86 -5.83 9.79
C GLN A 204 -18.83 -4.91 8.56
N LEU A 205 -17.72 -4.87 7.83
CA LEU A 205 -17.60 -4.09 6.61
C LEU A 205 -18.45 -4.65 5.47
N SER A 206 -18.60 -5.99 5.40
CA SER A 206 -19.52 -6.64 4.44
C SER A 206 -21.00 -6.31 4.69
N GLU A 207 -21.36 -5.96 5.93
CA GLU A 207 -22.71 -5.47 6.25
C GLU A 207 -22.91 -4.00 5.83
N ILE A 208 -21.82 -3.24 5.66
CA ILE A 208 -21.83 -1.82 5.26
C ILE A 208 -21.72 -1.67 3.73
N SER A 209 -20.71 -2.28 3.11
CA SER A 209 -20.42 -2.15 1.68
C SER A 209 -19.43 -3.21 1.18
N ASP A 210 -19.85 -4.04 0.23
CA ASP A 210 -18.98 -5.00 -0.47
C ASP A 210 -17.79 -4.32 -1.15
N LEU A 211 -17.97 -3.11 -1.69
CA LEU A 211 -16.91 -2.35 -2.34
C LEU A 211 -15.77 -2.00 -1.36
N LEU A 212 -16.09 -1.68 -0.11
CA LEU A 212 -15.09 -1.34 0.89
C LEU A 212 -14.32 -2.58 1.37
N VAL A 213 -14.95 -3.76 1.33
CA VAL A 213 -14.29 -5.04 1.60
C VAL A 213 -13.16 -5.30 0.61
N ASP A 214 -13.34 -4.96 -0.67
CA ASP A 214 -12.28 -5.09 -1.68
C ASP A 214 -11.05 -4.22 -1.32
N TYR A 215 -11.26 -2.93 -1.02
CA TYR A 215 -10.19 -2.02 -0.58
C TYR A 215 -9.51 -2.53 0.70
N PHE A 216 -10.30 -3.01 1.67
CA PHE A 216 -9.79 -3.57 2.91
C PHE A 216 -8.85 -4.75 2.66
N TRP A 217 -9.27 -5.75 1.87
CA TRP A 217 -8.41 -6.91 1.60
C TRP A 217 -7.18 -6.57 0.76
N HIS A 218 -7.27 -5.58 -0.14
CA HIS A 218 -6.10 -5.08 -0.85
C HIS A 218 -5.06 -4.51 0.13
N GLY A 219 -5.50 -3.71 1.09
CA GLY A 219 -4.66 -3.18 2.17
C GLY A 219 -4.08 -4.26 3.08
N VAL A 220 -4.87 -5.30 3.40
CA VAL A 220 -4.37 -6.48 4.12
C VAL A 220 -3.26 -7.17 3.31
N GLY A 221 -3.40 -7.29 1.99
CA GLY A 221 -2.36 -7.80 1.10
C GLY A 221 -1.04 -7.03 1.18
N ARG A 222 -1.10 -5.69 1.17
CA ARG A 222 0.07 -4.84 1.41
C ARG A 222 0.68 -5.09 2.79
N ALA A 223 -0.15 -5.24 3.83
CA ALA A 223 0.35 -5.51 5.18
C ALA A 223 1.03 -6.88 5.28
N ILE A 224 0.51 -7.89 4.59
CA ILE A 224 1.15 -9.21 4.49
C ILE A 224 2.56 -9.08 3.90
N TYR A 225 2.76 -8.27 2.86
CA TYR A 225 4.10 -8.01 2.31
C TYR A 225 5.08 -7.49 3.39
N PHE A 226 4.54 -6.63 4.26
CA PHE A 226 5.27 -5.95 5.31
C PHE A 226 5.35 -6.71 6.64
N ALA A 227 4.70 -7.87 6.77
CA ALA A 227 4.66 -8.62 8.02
C ALA A 227 6.08 -9.08 8.43
N PRO A 228 6.46 -9.01 9.73
CA PRO A 228 7.77 -9.47 10.21
C PRO A 228 8.06 -10.94 9.85
N THR A 229 7.03 -11.79 9.76
CA THR A 229 7.16 -13.19 9.34
C THR A 229 7.59 -13.37 7.88
N ASN A 230 7.46 -12.32 7.07
CA ASN A 230 7.80 -12.24 5.65
C ASN A 230 9.01 -11.31 5.38
N PHE A 231 9.61 -10.76 6.44
CA PHE A 231 10.86 -9.98 6.38
C PHE A 231 12.10 -10.87 6.35
N LEU A 232 11.98 -12.04 6.96
CA LEU A 232 13.12 -12.84 7.35
C LEU A 232 13.74 -13.58 6.15
N PRO A 233 15.05 -13.44 5.90
CA PRO A 233 15.75 -14.11 4.80
C PRO A 233 16.02 -15.60 5.06
N PHE A 234 15.16 -16.27 5.83
CA PHE A 234 15.30 -17.70 6.12
C PHE A 234 14.26 -18.50 5.34
N ASN A 235 14.61 -19.76 5.04
CA ASN A 235 13.78 -20.80 4.41
C ASN A 235 12.30 -20.40 4.31
N ASN A 236 11.92 -19.98 3.11
CA ASN A 236 10.56 -19.72 2.67
C ASN A 236 10.00 -18.29 2.67
N ALA A 237 10.85 -17.26 2.61
CA ALA A 237 10.47 -15.93 2.13
C ALA A 237 10.96 -15.76 0.67
N PRO A 238 10.13 -15.35 -0.30
CA PRO A 238 8.77 -14.78 -0.24
C PRO A 238 7.56 -15.75 -0.15
N TRP A 239 7.78 -17.05 0.11
CA TRP A 239 6.73 -18.10 0.03
C TRP A 239 5.48 -17.88 0.87
N ARG A 240 5.64 -17.32 2.06
CA ARG A 240 4.55 -17.12 3.02
C ARG A 240 3.56 -16.03 2.62
N GLY A 241 4.00 -15.00 1.91
CA GLY A 241 3.11 -13.89 1.53
C GLY A 241 1.96 -14.37 0.64
N VAL A 242 2.29 -15.12 -0.41
CA VAL A 242 1.30 -15.68 -1.35
C VAL A 242 0.35 -16.65 -0.65
N GLU A 243 0.89 -17.50 0.23
CA GLU A 243 0.09 -18.43 1.03
C GLU A 243 -0.87 -17.71 1.99
N MET A 244 -0.41 -16.65 2.67
CA MET A 244 -1.23 -15.84 3.56
C MET A 244 -2.35 -15.11 2.80
N SER A 245 -2.04 -14.50 1.64
CA SER A 245 -3.06 -13.83 0.81
C SER A 245 -4.15 -14.79 0.32
N ARG A 246 -3.89 -16.11 0.26
CA ARG A 246 -4.87 -17.14 -0.10
C ARG A 246 -5.67 -17.65 1.10
N ARG A 247 -5.05 -17.70 2.29
CA ARG A 247 -5.63 -18.34 3.47
C ARG A 247 -6.35 -17.38 4.41
N GLU A 248 -5.88 -16.15 4.53
CA GLU A 248 -6.48 -15.18 5.45
C GLU A 248 -7.88 -14.73 4.99
N PRO A 249 -8.13 -14.43 3.70
CA PRO A 249 -9.46 -14.05 3.27
C PRO A 249 -10.42 -15.24 3.20
N ALA A 250 -11.65 -15.04 3.69
CA ALA A 250 -12.67 -16.09 3.74
C ALA A 250 -13.26 -16.41 2.35
N ASN A 251 -13.30 -15.44 1.44
CA ASN A 251 -13.92 -15.53 0.13
C ASN A 251 -12.93 -15.25 -1.01
N GLU A 252 -13.33 -15.58 -2.25
CA GLU A 252 -12.45 -15.46 -3.41
C GLU A 252 -12.10 -14.00 -3.75
N SER A 253 -13.05 -13.07 -3.64
CA SER A 253 -12.77 -11.64 -3.91
C SER A 253 -11.67 -11.13 -2.98
N GLY A 254 -11.74 -11.46 -1.69
CA GLY A 254 -10.72 -11.10 -0.71
C GLY A 254 -9.35 -11.70 -1.04
N ARG A 255 -9.28 -12.93 -1.56
CA ARG A 255 -8.01 -13.54 -2.01
C ARG A 255 -7.40 -12.82 -3.20
N LEU A 256 -8.22 -12.46 -4.20
CA LEU A 256 -7.77 -11.72 -5.37
C LEU A 256 -7.27 -10.32 -4.99
N ASN A 257 -7.99 -9.62 -4.11
CA ASN A 257 -7.59 -8.32 -3.58
C ASN A 257 -6.30 -8.41 -2.74
N ALA A 258 -6.22 -9.36 -1.80
CA ALA A 258 -5.03 -9.54 -0.95
C ALA A 258 -3.80 -9.96 -1.76
N LEU A 259 -3.98 -10.71 -2.85
CA LEU A 259 -2.87 -11.06 -3.74
C LEU A 259 -2.43 -9.87 -4.60
N ALA A 260 -3.37 -9.09 -5.14
CA ALA A 260 -3.08 -7.87 -5.88
C ALA A 260 -2.34 -6.86 -4.99
N GLY A 261 -2.79 -6.65 -3.75
CA GLY A 261 -2.12 -5.75 -2.78
C GLY A 261 -0.73 -6.23 -2.36
N LEU A 262 -0.52 -7.54 -2.22
CA LEU A 262 0.80 -8.12 -1.98
C LEU A 262 1.76 -7.82 -3.14
N VAL A 263 1.33 -8.07 -4.38
CA VAL A 263 2.13 -7.83 -5.58
C VAL A 263 2.40 -6.33 -5.77
N TRP A 264 1.39 -5.50 -5.51
CA TRP A 264 1.53 -4.05 -5.51
C TRP A 264 2.66 -3.58 -4.60
N ALA A 265 2.68 -4.07 -3.35
CA ALA A 265 3.70 -3.69 -2.38
C ALA A 265 5.08 -4.22 -2.78
N ALA A 266 5.15 -5.48 -3.24
CA ALA A 266 6.38 -6.08 -3.73
C ALA A 266 6.99 -5.29 -4.90
N MET A 267 6.17 -4.74 -5.79
CA MET A 267 6.65 -3.94 -6.91
C MET A 267 7.04 -2.52 -6.50
N LEU A 268 6.15 -1.80 -5.81
CA LEU A 268 6.39 -0.40 -5.48
C LEU A 268 7.63 -0.22 -4.57
N VAL A 269 7.80 -1.08 -3.58
CA VAL A 269 8.96 -1.06 -2.66
C VAL A 269 10.27 -1.37 -3.38
N ASN A 270 10.22 -2.20 -4.41
CA ASN A 270 11.41 -2.72 -5.10
C ASN A 270 11.57 -2.23 -6.53
N ILE A 271 10.93 -1.10 -6.90
CA ILE A 271 10.97 -0.57 -8.27
C ILE A 271 12.40 -0.37 -8.80
N ARG A 272 13.36 -0.10 -7.91
CA ARG A 272 14.79 0.10 -8.24
C ARG A 272 15.56 -1.20 -8.49
N GLN A 273 14.99 -2.35 -8.12
CA GLN A 273 15.61 -3.68 -8.16
C GLN A 273 14.62 -4.72 -8.68
N PRO A 274 14.31 -4.71 -9.98
CA PRO A 274 13.39 -5.65 -10.61
C PRO A 274 13.76 -7.13 -10.39
N GLU A 275 15.04 -7.45 -10.08
CA GLU A 275 15.49 -8.79 -9.69
C GLU A 275 14.68 -9.40 -8.52
N ILE A 276 14.16 -8.55 -7.62
CA ILE A 276 13.33 -9.00 -6.49
C ILE A 276 11.99 -9.53 -6.99
N VAL A 277 11.37 -8.83 -7.93
CA VAL A 277 10.11 -9.24 -8.56
C VAL A 277 10.34 -10.46 -9.46
N GLU A 278 11.45 -10.52 -10.19
CA GLU A 278 11.86 -11.71 -10.94
C GLU A 278 11.97 -12.93 -10.01
N THR A 279 12.56 -12.76 -8.82
CA THR A 279 12.67 -13.85 -7.84
C THR A 279 11.30 -14.29 -7.33
N LEU A 280 10.37 -13.36 -7.07
CA LEU A 280 8.99 -13.71 -6.74
C LEU A 280 8.35 -14.59 -7.84
N LEU A 281 8.52 -14.21 -9.11
CA LEU A 281 8.00 -14.95 -10.26
C LEU A 281 8.65 -16.33 -10.43
N LYS A 282 9.98 -16.42 -10.28
CA LYS A 282 10.75 -17.67 -10.41
C LYS A 282 10.19 -18.78 -9.54
N HIS A 283 9.67 -18.43 -8.38
CA HIS A 283 9.25 -19.40 -7.38
C HIS A 283 7.73 -19.54 -7.25
N HIS A 284 6.96 -18.50 -7.58
CA HIS A 284 5.49 -18.53 -7.45
C HIS A 284 4.74 -18.26 -8.74
N GLY A 285 5.44 -18.08 -9.86
CA GLY A 285 4.82 -17.75 -11.13
C GLY A 285 3.61 -18.63 -11.45
N ASN A 286 3.77 -19.94 -11.33
CA ASN A 286 2.73 -20.92 -11.59
C ASN A 286 1.49 -20.79 -10.67
N GLU A 287 1.70 -20.35 -9.43
CA GLU A 287 0.61 -20.10 -8.49
C GLU A 287 -0.07 -18.77 -8.79
N LEU A 288 0.71 -17.74 -9.10
CA LEU A 288 0.22 -16.38 -9.29
C LEU A 288 -0.53 -16.19 -10.62
N ILE A 289 -0.29 -17.02 -11.64
CA ILE A 289 -0.99 -16.97 -12.93
C ILE A 289 -2.39 -17.61 -12.90
N GLN A 290 -2.85 -18.10 -11.75
CA GLN A 290 -4.20 -18.66 -11.62
C GLN A 290 -5.29 -17.58 -11.76
N SER A 291 -4.93 -16.30 -11.61
CA SER A 291 -5.76 -15.13 -11.87
C SER A 291 -4.92 -14.01 -12.49
N ASP A 292 -5.55 -12.91 -12.89
CA ASP A 292 -4.88 -11.68 -13.31
C ASP A 292 -4.52 -10.75 -12.12
N SER A 293 -4.64 -11.22 -10.86
CA SER A 293 -4.33 -10.42 -9.67
C SER A 293 -2.88 -9.95 -9.62
N LEU A 294 -1.95 -10.75 -10.16
CA LEU A 294 -0.55 -10.34 -10.32
C LEU A 294 -0.45 -9.16 -11.29
N SER A 295 -1.03 -9.29 -12.48
CA SER A 295 -1.01 -8.23 -13.50
C SER A 295 -1.72 -6.96 -13.00
N ASN A 296 -2.82 -7.11 -12.24
CA ASN A 296 -3.55 -6.01 -11.62
C ASN A 296 -2.67 -5.28 -10.59
N GLY A 297 -2.10 -6.00 -9.62
CA GLY A 297 -1.21 -5.40 -8.60
C GLY A 297 0.01 -4.73 -9.23
N ALA A 298 0.58 -5.34 -10.28
CA ALA A 298 1.70 -4.79 -11.04
C ALA A 298 1.34 -3.47 -11.75
N SER A 299 0.22 -3.48 -12.47
CA SER A 299 -0.32 -2.31 -13.16
C SER A 299 -0.59 -1.18 -12.17
N SER A 300 -1.28 -1.48 -11.07
CA SER A 300 -1.58 -0.49 -10.03
C SER A 300 -0.30 0.10 -9.42
N ALA A 301 0.73 -0.71 -9.16
CA ALA A 301 1.98 -0.21 -8.58
C ALA A 301 2.69 0.81 -9.48
N VAL A 302 2.81 0.52 -10.79
CA VAL A 302 3.50 1.44 -11.72
C VAL A 302 2.69 2.72 -11.96
N MET A 303 1.36 2.63 -11.96
CA MET A 303 0.50 3.82 -12.08
C MET A 303 0.63 4.71 -10.85
N ILE A 304 0.64 4.14 -9.64
CA ILE A 304 0.83 4.92 -8.41
C ILE A 304 2.24 5.49 -8.33
N TRP A 305 3.27 4.75 -8.78
CA TRP A 305 4.63 5.29 -8.87
C TRP A 305 4.69 6.52 -9.79
N ARG A 306 4.14 6.41 -11.01
CA ARG A 306 4.04 7.51 -11.97
C ARG A 306 3.27 8.69 -11.40
N ASP A 307 2.20 8.42 -10.66
CA ASP A 307 1.41 9.47 -10.02
C ASP A 307 2.13 10.14 -8.86
N SER A 308 3.12 9.48 -8.24
CA SER A 308 3.74 9.94 -7.00
C SER A 308 5.15 10.51 -7.19
N THR A 309 5.67 10.56 -8.42
CA THR A 309 7.04 10.97 -8.71
C THR A 309 7.13 11.93 -9.91
N ILE A 310 8.12 12.81 -9.91
CA ILE A 310 8.45 13.70 -11.05
C ILE A 310 9.49 13.04 -11.95
N ASP A 311 10.45 12.33 -11.34
CA ASP A 311 11.52 11.62 -12.02
C ASP A 311 11.15 10.14 -12.11
N ASP A 312 10.87 9.72 -13.34
CA ASP A 312 10.49 8.36 -13.68
C ASP A 312 11.68 7.46 -14.01
N SER A 313 12.93 7.89 -13.76
CA SER A 313 14.12 7.09 -14.13
C SER A 313 14.12 5.67 -13.56
N TYR A 314 13.62 5.47 -12.34
CA TYR A 314 13.47 4.13 -11.76
C TYR A 314 12.38 3.31 -12.44
N LEU A 315 11.25 3.92 -12.79
CA LEU A 315 10.16 3.25 -13.49
C LEU A 315 10.56 2.91 -14.92
N ASP A 316 11.24 3.82 -15.62
CA ASP A 316 11.75 3.59 -16.96
C ASP A 316 12.78 2.44 -16.97
N ALA A 317 13.69 2.41 -15.99
CA ALA A 317 14.64 1.31 -15.83
C ALA A 317 13.93 -0.02 -15.53
N PHE A 318 12.89 -0.01 -14.70
CA PHE A 318 12.06 -1.19 -14.44
C PHE A 318 11.37 -1.70 -15.71
N CYS A 319 10.78 -0.80 -16.51
CA CYS A 319 10.13 -1.14 -17.77
C CYS A 319 11.10 -1.55 -18.89
N GLN A 320 12.39 -1.28 -18.74
CA GLN A 320 13.44 -1.76 -19.67
C GLN A 320 14.11 -3.05 -19.19
N TYR A 321 13.80 -3.50 -17.98
CA TYR A 321 14.42 -4.69 -17.41
C TYR A 321 14.04 -5.95 -18.17
N GLN A 322 15.05 -6.79 -18.41
CA GLN A 322 14.88 -8.15 -18.88
C GLN A 322 15.45 -9.11 -17.82
N PRO A 323 14.72 -10.18 -17.46
CA PRO A 323 15.21 -11.21 -16.56
C PRO A 323 16.59 -11.71 -17.00
N LYS A 324 17.51 -11.83 -16.04
CA LYS A 324 18.87 -12.33 -16.32
C LYS A 324 18.91 -13.85 -16.45
N SER A 325 17.82 -14.53 -16.11
CA SER A 325 17.67 -15.97 -16.24
C SER A 325 17.73 -16.45 -17.69
N SER A 326 18.30 -17.63 -17.92
CA SER A 326 18.19 -18.36 -19.20
C SER A 326 16.91 -19.18 -19.31
N ASP A 327 16.07 -19.19 -18.27
CA ASP A 327 14.80 -19.91 -18.25
C ASP A 327 13.75 -19.16 -19.10
N ALA A 328 13.43 -19.75 -20.26
CA ALA A 328 12.43 -19.20 -21.18
C ALA A 328 11.05 -19.04 -20.52
N GLY A 329 10.66 -19.95 -19.62
CA GLY A 329 9.37 -19.87 -18.92
C GLY A 329 9.29 -18.66 -18.00
N LEU A 330 10.38 -18.34 -17.30
CA LEU A 330 10.45 -17.15 -16.45
C LEU A 330 10.46 -15.85 -17.28
N ILE A 331 11.16 -15.83 -18.42
CA ILE A 331 11.15 -14.69 -19.34
C ILE A 331 9.74 -14.44 -19.88
N ASP A 332 9.05 -15.50 -20.33
CA ASP A 332 7.68 -15.41 -20.83
C ASP A 332 6.72 -14.93 -19.73
N LEU A 333 6.89 -15.44 -18.51
CA LEU A 333 6.10 -15.03 -17.36
C LEU A 333 6.31 -13.55 -17.03
N TRP A 334 7.56 -13.08 -16.91
CA TRP A 334 7.88 -11.66 -16.71
C TRP A 334 7.25 -10.79 -17.80
N THR A 335 7.42 -11.19 -19.05
CA THR A 335 6.93 -10.44 -20.21
C THR A 335 5.42 -10.28 -20.17
N ASN A 336 4.69 -11.37 -19.91
CA ASN A 336 3.23 -11.39 -20.01
C ASN A 336 2.52 -10.91 -18.75
N GLN A 337 3.11 -11.10 -17.57
CA GLN A 337 2.45 -10.81 -16.29
C GLN A 337 2.94 -9.53 -15.62
N VAL A 338 4.14 -9.04 -15.98
CA VAL A 338 4.70 -7.82 -15.39
C VAL A 338 4.88 -6.76 -16.46
N LEU A 339 5.73 -7.00 -17.46
CA LEU A 339 6.15 -5.97 -18.40
C LEU A 339 5.00 -5.43 -19.27
N ARG A 340 4.27 -6.31 -19.97
CA ARG A 340 3.15 -5.89 -20.84
C ARG A 340 2.02 -5.22 -20.05
N PRO A 341 1.54 -5.78 -18.92
CA PRO A 341 0.56 -5.09 -18.08
C PRO A 341 1.04 -3.72 -17.61
N CYS A 342 2.29 -3.58 -17.18
CA CYS A 342 2.83 -2.27 -16.77
C CYS A 342 2.85 -1.26 -17.93
N GLN A 343 3.23 -1.69 -19.13
CA GLN A 343 3.24 -0.83 -20.31
C GLN A 343 1.82 -0.38 -20.70
N ASP A 344 0.87 -1.31 -20.74
CA ASP A 344 -0.55 -1.02 -21.01
C ASP A 344 -1.13 -0.09 -19.94
N ALA A 345 -0.79 -0.34 -18.67
CA ALA A 345 -1.21 0.49 -17.55
C ALA A 345 -0.75 1.95 -17.71
N LEU A 346 0.52 2.16 -18.04
CA LEU A 346 1.08 3.51 -18.20
C LEU A 346 0.59 4.21 -19.47
N GLN A 347 0.44 3.49 -20.58
CA GLN A 347 0.13 4.09 -21.89
C GLN A 347 -1.38 4.28 -22.12
N HIS A 348 -2.22 3.40 -21.57
CA HIS A 348 -3.62 3.30 -21.98
C HIS A 348 -4.61 3.42 -20.81
N ILE A 349 -4.21 3.05 -19.59
CA ILE A 349 -5.09 3.04 -18.42
C ILE A 349 -4.90 4.31 -17.59
N TYR A 350 -3.68 4.59 -17.12
CA TYR A 350 -3.35 5.72 -16.25
C TYR A 350 -3.87 7.06 -16.76
N PRO A 351 -3.66 7.45 -18.04
CA PRO A 351 -4.13 8.75 -18.52
C PRO A 351 -5.64 8.92 -18.38
N VAL A 352 -6.41 7.84 -18.61
CA VAL A 352 -7.87 7.85 -18.53
C VAL A 352 -8.33 7.92 -17.08
N LEU A 353 -7.73 7.11 -16.20
CA LEU A 353 -8.05 7.17 -14.77
C LEU A 353 -7.71 8.54 -14.17
N LYS A 354 -6.62 9.16 -14.60
CA LYS A 354 -6.23 10.50 -14.18
C LYS A 354 -7.21 11.56 -14.68
N GLU A 355 -7.56 11.53 -15.97
CA GLU A 355 -8.50 12.48 -16.59
C GLU A 355 -9.86 12.47 -15.89
N HIS A 356 -10.32 11.30 -15.45
CA HIS A 356 -11.64 11.13 -14.84
C HIS A 356 -11.66 11.26 -13.31
N ASP A 357 -10.53 11.49 -12.63
CA ASP A 357 -10.39 11.40 -11.16
C ASP A 357 -10.83 10.01 -10.61
N TYR A 358 -10.29 8.92 -11.17
CA TYR A 358 -10.55 7.52 -10.75
C TYR A 358 -9.29 6.76 -10.30
N LEU A 359 -8.17 7.43 -10.00
CA LEU A 359 -6.96 6.72 -9.55
C LEU A 359 -7.15 5.90 -8.27
N GLY A 360 -8.05 6.33 -7.39
CA GLY A 360 -8.41 5.61 -6.16
C GLY A 360 -8.88 4.18 -6.45
N GLU A 361 -9.46 3.91 -7.61
CA GLU A 361 -9.91 2.58 -8.02
C GLU A 361 -8.77 1.56 -8.22
N THR A 362 -7.52 2.02 -8.29
CA THR A 362 -6.34 1.14 -8.40
C THR A 362 -5.95 0.47 -7.07
N PHE A 363 -6.52 0.92 -5.94
CA PHE A 363 -6.31 0.36 -4.61
C PHE A 363 -7.23 -0.83 -4.28
N ARG A 364 -7.80 -1.45 -5.31
CA ARG A 364 -8.54 -2.71 -5.23
C ARG A 364 -8.37 -3.50 -6.52
N TYR A 365 -8.53 -4.82 -6.42
CA TYR A 365 -8.54 -5.70 -7.57
C TYR A 365 -9.83 -5.53 -8.38
N GLN A 366 -9.69 -5.32 -9.69
CA GLN A 366 -10.78 -5.27 -10.67
C GLN A 366 -10.23 -5.32 -12.10
N SER A 367 -11.10 -5.48 -13.10
CA SER A 367 -10.70 -5.33 -14.50
C SER A 367 -10.46 -3.85 -14.84
N LEU A 368 -9.19 -3.43 -14.84
CA LEU A 368 -8.78 -2.08 -15.22
C LEU A 368 -9.16 -1.74 -16.68
N PRO A 369 -9.03 -2.65 -17.67
CA PRO A 369 -9.49 -2.38 -19.03
C PRO A 369 -11.00 -2.11 -19.12
N GLU A 370 -11.82 -2.86 -18.38
CA GLU A 370 -13.28 -2.65 -18.36
C GLU A 370 -13.64 -1.32 -17.71
N LEU A 371 -12.97 -0.95 -16.61
CA LEU A 371 -13.12 0.36 -15.97
C LEU A 371 -12.83 1.49 -16.97
N VAL A 372 -11.71 1.42 -17.68
CA VAL A 372 -11.34 2.40 -18.71
C VAL A 372 -12.34 2.44 -19.85
N ALA A 373 -12.81 1.28 -20.33
CA ALA A 373 -13.80 1.21 -21.39
C ALA A 373 -15.13 1.86 -20.97
N ARG A 374 -15.54 1.69 -19.71
CA ARG A 374 -16.73 2.35 -19.14
C ARG A 374 -16.57 3.87 -19.11
N LEU A 375 -15.46 4.38 -18.54
CA LEU A 375 -15.20 5.81 -18.43
C LEU A 375 -15.15 6.51 -19.80
N LYS A 376 -14.53 5.87 -20.81
CA LYS A 376 -14.51 6.40 -22.18
C LYS A 376 -15.91 6.52 -22.79
N ARG A 377 -16.81 5.56 -22.54
CA ARG A 377 -18.20 5.62 -23.01
C ARG A 377 -18.95 6.77 -22.35
N GLU A 378 -18.82 6.93 -21.04
CA GLU A 378 -19.45 8.02 -20.29
C GLU A 378 -19.00 9.41 -20.81
N SER A 379 -17.71 9.59 -21.14
CA SER A 379 -17.21 10.82 -21.75
C SER A 379 -17.76 11.10 -23.15
N VAL A 380 -18.07 10.06 -23.95
CA VAL A 380 -18.67 10.22 -25.27
C VAL A 380 -20.15 10.60 -25.14
N GLU A 381 -20.87 9.97 -24.21
CA GLU A 381 -22.28 10.26 -23.94
C GLU A 381 -22.48 11.67 -23.38
N ALA A 382 -21.65 12.10 -22.42
CA ALA A 382 -21.68 13.46 -21.86
C ALA A 382 -21.43 14.54 -22.93
N ARG A 383 -20.60 14.25 -23.95
CA ARG A 383 -20.37 15.15 -25.09
C ARG A 383 -21.53 15.18 -26.09
N ARG A 384 -22.29 14.09 -26.21
CA ARG A 384 -23.47 14.01 -27.11
C ARG A 384 -24.70 14.69 -26.52
N HIS A 385 -24.80 14.72 -25.19
CA HIS A 385 -25.89 15.37 -24.47
C HIS A 385 -25.35 16.38 -23.47
N PRO A 386 -24.79 17.52 -23.92
CA PRO A 386 -24.42 18.58 -23.01
C PRO A 386 -25.68 19.02 -22.28
N VAL A 387 -25.75 18.71 -20.98
CA VAL A 387 -26.81 19.22 -20.12
C VAL A 387 -26.70 20.74 -20.18
N LEU A 388 -27.68 21.39 -20.81
CA LEU A 388 -27.85 22.85 -20.80
C LEU A 388 -28.09 23.25 -19.34
N SER A 389 -26.99 23.49 -18.63
CA SER A 389 -27.01 23.96 -17.26
C SER A 389 -27.24 25.46 -17.35
N GLY A 390 -28.47 25.88 -17.07
CA GLY A 390 -28.89 27.28 -17.04
C GLY A 390 -28.40 28.03 -15.82
#